data_AF-A8Q896-F1
#
_entry.id   AF-A8Q896-F1
#
_cell.length_a   1.000
_cell.length_b   1.000
_cell.length_c   1.000
_cell.angle_alpha   90.00
_cell.angle_beta   90.00
_cell.angle_gamma   90.00
#
_symmetry.space_group_name_H-M   'P 1'
#
loop_
_entity.id
_entity.type
_entity.pdbx_description
1 polymer ?
#
loop_
_entity_poly.entity_id
_entity_poly.type
_entity_poly.pdbx_seq_one_letter_code
_entity_poly.pdbx_strand_id
1 'polypeptide(L)'
;MGLSSLTEDEILKAAVSKYGMNQWARISSLLVRKTPKQCKARWYEWLDPSIKKIEWSREEDEKLLHMAKLMPTQWRTIAPIVGRTATQCLERYQQLLDDADAQESELGLAGTGAEAGPSADTSAQAAARRSGSRPRVKTSETRSHRYGRRRKGNALGGACASCQHGRQKSEAQGA
;
A
#
# COMPACT_ATOMS: atom_id res chain seq x y z
N MET A 1 12.79 5.03 5.15
CA MET A 1 13.45 4.66 3.88
C MET A 1 14.52 5.71 3.61
N GLY A 2 15.72 5.32 3.18
CA GLY A 2 16.80 6.30 2.95
C GLY A 2 16.38 7.27 1.85
N LEU A 3 16.44 8.57 2.15
CA LEU A 3 16.24 9.64 1.19
C LEU A 3 17.17 9.38 0.01
N SER A 4 16.62 9.11 -1.17
CA SER A 4 17.43 9.12 -2.38
C SER A 4 17.62 10.58 -2.74
N SER A 5 18.87 11.02 -2.84
CA SER A 5 19.15 12.43 -3.14
C SER A 5 18.70 12.73 -4.56
N LEU A 6 18.35 14.00 -4.84
CA LEU A 6 17.97 14.42 -6.19
C LEU A 6 19.05 14.04 -7.22
N THR A 7 20.32 14.13 -6.83
CA THR A 7 21.47 13.69 -7.63
C THR A 7 21.42 12.19 -7.95
N GLU A 8 21.10 11.33 -6.98
CA GLU A 8 20.95 9.90 -7.20
C GLU A 8 19.79 9.59 -8.16
N ASP A 9 18.68 10.32 -8.04
CA ASP A 9 17.52 10.16 -8.92
C ASP A 9 17.86 10.59 -10.37
N GLU A 10 18.64 11.66 -10.57
CA GLU A 10 19.12 12.06 -11.90
C GLU A 10 20.06 11.03 -12.51
N ILE A 11 21.00 10.50 -11.72
CA ILE A 11 21.88 9.41 -12.16
C ILE A 11 21.05 8.16 -12.53
N LEU A 12 20.02 7.84 -11.74
CA LEU A 12 19.14 6.71 -11.99
C LEU A 12 18.35 6.88 -13.29
N LYS A 13 17.83 8.08 -13.57
CA LYS A 13 17.16 8.40 -14.84
C LYS A 13 18.10 8.26 -16.03
N ALA A 14 19.29 8.84 -15.95
CA ALA A 14 20.28 8.74 -17.02
C ALA A 14 20.71 7.28 -17.27
N ALA A 15 20.90 6.50 -16.20
CA ALA A 15 21.28 5.10 -16.30
C ALA A 15 20.16 4.24 -16.91
N VAL A 16 18.89 4.45 -16.54
CA VAL A 16 17.76 3.72 -17.15
C VAL A 16 17.61 4.09 -18.61
N SER A 17 17.77 5.37 -18.98
CA SER A 17 17.78 5.80 -20.38
C SER A 17 18.88 5.13 -21.20
N LYS A 18 20.08 4.96 -20.61
CA LYS A 18 21.24 4.36 -21.29
C LYS A 18 21.22 2.83 -21.38
N TYR A 19 20.79 2.13 -20.32
CA TYR A 19 20.91 0.67 -20.20
C TYR A 19 19.56 -0.08 -20.22
N GLY A 20 18.44 0.65 -20.16
CA GLY A 20 17.09 0.10 -20.08
C GLY A 20 16.70 -0.43 -18.71
N MET A 21 15.43 -0.83 -18.56
CA MET A 21 14.82 -1.29 -17.30
C MET A 21 15.13 -2.76 -16.93
N ASN A 22 15.99 -3.44 -17.69
CA ASN A 22 16.28 -4.86 -17.47
C ASN A 22 17.65 -5.09 -16.77
N GLN A 23 18.50 -4.06 -16.71
CA GLN A 23 19.89 -4.17 -16.22
C GLN A 23 20.09 -3.52 -14.84
N TRP A 24 19.21 -3.79 -13.87
CA TRP A 24 19.24 -3.16 -12.54
C TRP A 24 20.56 -3.37 -11.78
N ALA A 25 21.24 -4.51 -11.98
CA ALA A 25 22.55 -4.76 -11.37
C ALA A 25 23.59 -3.74 -11.82
N ARG A 26 23.64 -3.47 -13.13
CA ARG A 26 24.52 -2.48 -13.75
C ARG A 26 24.16 -1.05 -13.38
N ILE A 27 22.86 -0.76 -13.25
CA ILE A 27 22.39 0.56 -12.82
C ILE A 27 22.81 0.81 -11.37
N SER A 28 22.65 -0.18 -10.48
CA SER A 28 22.99 -0.04 -9.06
C SER A 28 24.48 0.16 -8.81
N SER A 29 25.37 -0.37 -9.66
CA SER A 29 26.81 -0.15 -9.51
C SER A 29 27.24 1.31 -9.75
N LEU A 30 26.39 2.12 -10.40
CA LEU A 30 26.64 3.55 -10.61
C LEU A 30 26.23 4.40 -9.39
N LEU A 31 25.46 3.82 -8.47
CA LEU A 31 24.92 4.51 -7.30
C LEU A 31 25.58 3.96 -6.03
N VAL A 32 26.26 4.84 -5.30
CA VAL A 32 26.98 4.45 -4.09
C VAL A 32 26.00 3.96 -3.03
N ARG A 33 26.25 2.75 -2.49
CA ARG A 33 25.43 2.11 -1.43
C ARG A 33 23.96 1.88 -1.79
N LYS A 34 23.60 1.83 -3.07
CA LYS A 34 22.25 1.41 -3.51
C LYS A 34 22.29 -0.01 -4.04
N THR A 35 21.29 -0.79 -3.66
CA THR A 35 21.10 -2.14 -4.18
C THR A 35 20.21 -2.12 -5.43
N PRO A 36 20.32 -3.11 -6.33
CA PRO A 36 19.46 -3.22 -7.51
C PRO A 36 17.96 -3.18 -7.16
N LYS A 37 17.58 -3.79 -6.02
CA LYS A 37 16.21 -3.80 -5.53
C LYS A 37 15.71 -2.40 -5.17
N GLN A 38 16.56 -1.57 -4.55
CA GLN A 38 16.22 -0.19 -4.20
C GLN A 38 16.08 0.67 -5.45
N CYS A 39 17.01 0.56 -6.41
CA CYS A 39 16.94 1.28 -7.68
C CYS A 39 15.66 0.93 -8.45
N LYS A 40 15.32 -0.37 -8.53
CA LYS A 40 14.10 -0.85 -9.16
C LYS A 40 12.85 -0.29 -8.47
N ALA A 41 12.76 -0.40 -7.15
CA ALA A 41 11.62 0.13 -6.40
C ALA A 41 11.47 1.64 -6.60
N ARG A 42 12.56 2.40 -6.48
CA ARG A 42 12.56 3.86 -6.67
C ARG A 42 12.07 4.26 -8.06
N TRP A 43 12.48 3.52 -9.09
CA TRP A 43 12.03 3.77 -10.45
C TRP A 43 10.51 3.64 -10.59
N TYR A 44 9.97 2.47 -10.25
CA TYR A 44 8.54 2.18 -10.43
C TYR A 44 7.62 2.93 -9.46
N GLU A 45 8.15 3.45 -8.34
CA GLU A 45 7.36 4.22 -7.38
C GLU A 45 7.36 5.73 -7.66
N TRP A 46 8.44 6.30 -8.22
CA TRP A 46 8.61 7.77 -8.27
C TRP A 46 9.16 8.34 -9.58
N LEU A 47 10.01 7.61 -10.31
CA LEU A 47 10.76 8.17 -11.45
C LEU A 47 10.18 7.81 -12.81
N ASP A 48 9.42 6.72 -12.91
CA ASP A 48 8.78 6.31 -14.16
C ASP A 48 7.85 7.43 -14.68
N PRO A 49 8.03 7.91 -15.93
CA PRO A 49 7.19 8.96 -16.50
C PRO A 49 5.71 8.56 -16.62
N SER A 50 5.40 7.26 -16.60
CA SER A 50 4.03 6.75 -16.61
C SER A 50 3.30 7.01 -15.28
N ILE A 51 4.02 7.38 -14.22
CA ILE A 51 3.42 7.71 -12.93
C ILE A 51 2.75 9.08 -13.03
N LYS A 52 1.43 9.09 -13.00
CA LYS A 52 0.65 10.32 -12.96
C LYS A 52 0.89 11.06 -11.64
N LYS A 53 1.36 12.31 -11.75
CA LYS A 53 1.57 13.26 -10.63
C LYS A 53 0.49 14.33 -10.54
N ILE A 54 -0.55 14.19 -11.36
CA ILE A 54 -1.68 15.11 -11.43
C ILE A 54 -2.67 14.79 -10.31
N GLU A 55 -3.53 15.74 -9.98
CA GLU A 55 -4.66 15.61 -9.05
C GLU A 55 -5.50 14.35 -9.33
N TRP A 56 -6.17 13.86 -8.29
CA TRP A 56 -7.09 12.73 -8.36
C TRP A 56 -8.41 13.17 -8.97
N SER A 57 -8.84 12.48 -10.02
CA SER A 57 -10.18 12.67 -10.56
C SER A 57 -11.22 11.90 -9.74
N ARG A 58 -12.46 12.39 -9.73
CA ARG A 58 -13.59 11.71 -9.09
C ARG A 58 -13.77 10.27 -9.59
N GLU A 59 -13.55 10.04 -10.89
CA GLU A 59 -13.63 8.71 -11.50
C GLU A 59 -12.55 7.74 -10.96
N GLU A 60 -11.33 8.26 -10.70
CA GLU A 60 -10.25 7.49 -10.07
C GLU A 60 -10.60 7.17 -8.61
N ASP A 61 -11.15 8.12 -7.86
CA ASP A 61 -11.57 7.92 -6.47
C ASP A 61 -12.70 6.89 -6.35
N GLU A 62 -13.71 6.97 -7.21
CA GLU A 62 -14.82 5.99 -7.24
C GLU A 62 -14.32 4.58 -7.55
N LYS A 63 -13.41 4.43 -8.54
CA LYS A 63 -12.76 3.14 -8.84
C LYS A 63 -11.93 2.64 -7.66
N LEU A 64 -11.15 3.51 -7.03
CA LEU A 64 -10.31 3.17 -5.88
C LEU A 64 -11.15 2.64 -4.72
N LEU A 65 -12.21 3.37 -4.36
CA LEU A 65 -13.13 2.97 -3.28
C LEU A 65 -13.84 1.66 -3.60
N HIS A 66 -14.30 1.47 -4.84
CA HIS A 66 -14.93 0.23 -5.26
C HIS A 66 -13.97 -0.97 -5.15
N MET A 67 -12.75 -0.83 -5.67
CA MET A 67 -11.75 -1.90 -5.64
C MET A 67 -11.26 -2.20 -4.23
N ALA A 68 -11.10 -1.18 -3.37
CA ALA A 68 -10.73 -1.35 -1.97
C ALA A 68 -11.79 -2.13 -1.17
N LYS A 69 -13.08 -1.97 -1.51
CA LYS A 69 -14.17 -2.77 -0.94
C LYS A 69 -14.11 -4.23 -1.35
N LEU A 70 -13.78 -4.52 -2.62
CA LEU A 70 -13.68 -5.89 -3.14
C LEU A 70 -12.42 -6.62 -2.69
N MET A 71 -11.29 -5.91 -2.64
CA MET A 71 -9.96 -6.47 -2.37
C MET A 71 -9.24 -5.66 -1.29
N PRO A 72 -9.62 -5.81 -0.01
CA PRO A 72 -9.08 -4.98 1.07
C PRO A 72 -7.55 -5.16 1.17
N THR A 73 -6.82 -4.06 1.30
CA THR A 73 -5.35 -4.00 1.47
C THR A 73 -4.51 -4.51 0.29
N GLN A 74 -5.12 -4.92 -0.83
CA GLN A 74 -4.40 -5.45 -2.00
C GLN A 74 -3.94 -4.34 -2.97
N TRP A 75 -3.25 -3.33 -2.47
CA TRP A 75 -2.90 -2.11 -3.23
C TRP A 75 -2.05 -2.37 -4.48
N ARG A 76 -1.20 -3.40 -4.46
CA ARG A 76 -0.40 -3.79 -5.65
C ARG A 76 -1.27 -4.33 -6.79
N THR A 77 -2.40 -4.93 -6.47
CA THR A 77 -3.37 -5.44 -7.44
C THR A 77 -4.32 -4.33 -7.90
N ILE A 78 -4.68 -3.41 -7.00
CA ILE A 78 -5.57 -2.28 -7.29
C ILE A 78 -4.88 -1.20 -8.14
N ALA A 79 -3.62 -0.89 -7.84
CA ALA A 79 -2.80 0.10 -8.53
C ALA A 79 -2.89 0.07 -10.07
N PRO A 80 -2.62 -1.06 -10.75
CA PRO A 80 -2.72 -1.12 -12.21
C PRO A 80 -4.14 -0.91 -12.75
N ILE A 81 -5.18 -1.21 -11.97
CA ILE A 81 -6.58 -1.02 -12.37
C ILE A 81 -6.98 0.46 -12.31
N VAL A 82 -6.52 1.16 -11.26
CA VAL A 82 -6.76 2.60 -11.08
C VAL A 82 -5.82 3.43 -11.97
N GLY A 83 -4.67 2.87 -12.37
CA GLY A 83 -3.66 3.57 -13.18
C GLY A 83 -2.75 4.49 -12.36
N ARG A 84 -2.55 4.19 -11.07
CA ARG A 84 -1.68 4.93 -10.12
C ARG A 84 -0.79 3.93 -9.37
N THR A 85 0.22 4.40 -8.64
CA THR A 85 1.06 3.49 -7.85
C THR A 85 0.34 2.97 -6.61
N ALA A 86 0.78 1.83 -6.09
CA ALA A 86 0.19 1.23 -4.88
C ALA A 86 0.28 2.16 -3.66
N THR A 87 1.38 2.91 -3.55
CA THR A 87 1.58 3.92 -2.50
C THR A 87 0.56 5.05 -2.62
N GLN A 88 0.42 5.63 -3.84
CA GLN A 88 -0.55 6.68 -4.09
C GLN A 88 -1.99 6.23 -3.78
N CYS A 89 -2.36 5.01 -4.18
CA CYS A 89 -3.69 4.46 -3.91
C CYS A 89 -3.97 4.33 -2.41
N LEU A 90 -3.00 3.84 -1.64
CA LEU A 90 -3.14 3.74 -0.19
C LEU A 90 -3.28 5.12 0.46
N GLU A 91 -2.40 6.06 0.12
CA GLU A 91 -2.43 7.42 0.68
C GLU A 91 -3.74 8.13 0.36
N ARG A 92 -4.21 8.05 -0.89
CA ARG A 92 -5.49 8.64 -1.29
C ARG A 92 -6.66 7.99 -0.58
N TYR A 93 -6.67 6.67 -0.46
CA TYR A 93 -7.73 5.96 0.23
C TYR A 93 -7.84 6.38 1.69
N GLN A 94 -6.70 6.56 2.38
CA GLN A 94 -6.69 7.07 3.76
C GLN A 94 -7.26 8.48 3.85
N GLN A 95 -6.85 9.39 2.96
CA GLN A 95 -7.40 10.75 2.89
C GLN A 95 -8.92 10.74 2.69
N LEU A 96 -9.44 9.91 1.79
CA LEU A 96 -10.88 9.81 1.54
C LEU A 96 -11.67 9.29 2.75
N LEU A 97 -11.06 8.47 3.61
CA LEU A 97 -11.68 8.04 4.86
C LEU A 97 -11.68 9.18 5.89
N ASP A 98 -10.53 9.86 6.05
CA ASP A 98 -10.40 10.97 6.99
C ASP A 98 -11.35 12.12 6.63
N ASP A 99 -11.48 12.45 5.33
CA ASP A 99 -12.41 13.48 4.83
C ASP A 99 -13.88 13.13 5.11
N ALA A 100 -14.24 11.85 4.99
CA ALA A 100 -15.61 11.38 5.26
C ALA A 100 -15.96 11.45 6.76
N ASP A 101 -15.02 11.05 7.63
CA ASP A 101 -15.19 11.13 9.08
C ASP A 101 -15.30 12.60 9.55
N ALA A 102 -14.50 13.50 8.95
CA ALA A 102 -14.56 14.93 9.23
C ALA A 102 -15.94 15.53 8.87
N GLN A 103 -16.49 15.20 7.70
CA GLN A 103 -17.83 15.65 7.29
C GLN A 103 -18.94 15.12 8.21
N GLU A 104 -18.84 13.89 8.70
CA GLU A 104 -19.82 13.33 9.65
C GLU A 104 -19.78 14.09 10.99
N SER A 105 -18.59 14.48 11.46
CA SER A 105 -18.43 15.24 12.70
C SER A 105 -18.97 16.67 12.63
N GLU A 106 -18.84 17.34 11.46
CA GLU A 106 -19.34 18.71 11.25
C GLU A 106 -20.87 18.74 11.18
N LEU A 107 -21.48 17.78 10.47
CA LEU A 107 -22.93 17.65 10.36
C LEU A 107 -23.59 17.17 11.66
N GLY A 108 -22.83 16.53 12.55
CA GLY A 108 -23.25 16.11 13.88
C GLY A 108 -23.40 17.25 14.91
N LEU A 109 -22.84 18.44 14.66
CA LEU A 109 -22.94 19.60 15.56
C LEU A 109 -24.19 20.48 15.31
N ALA A 110 -24.90 20.30 14.21
CA ALA A 110 -26.10 21.07 13.87
C ALA A 110 -27.40 20.53 14.53
N GLY A 111 -27.27 19.61 15.50
CA GLY A 111 -28.37 18.74 15.91
C GLY A 111 -28.75 18.74 17.40
N THR A 112 -28.59 19.82 18.18
CA THR A 112 -29.33 20.04 19.44
C THR A 112 -29.44 21.53 19.79
N GLY A 113 -30.19 22.29 19.01
CA GLY A 113 -30.75 23.57 19.46
C GLY A 113 -32.19 23.33 19.86
N ALA A 114 -32.43 22.68 21.01
CA ALA A 114 -33.78 22.55 21.55
C ALA A 114 -34.32 23.95 21.85
N GLU A 115 -35.27 24.40 21.03
CA GLU A 115 -36.11 25.56 21.30
C GLU A 115 -36.75 25.46 22.70
N ALA A 116 -36.23 26.26 23.63
CA ALA A 116 -36.90 26.58 24.89
C ALA A 116 -38.01 27.60 24.61
N GLY A 117 -39.25 27.12 24.54
CA GLY A 117 -40.48 27.92 24.61
C GLY A 117 -41.40 27.35 25.71
N PRO A 118 -42.12 28.19 26.47
CA PRO A 118 -42.54 27.86 27.84
C PRO A 118 -43.89 27.13 27.96
N SER A 119 -43.96 26.25 28.96
CA SER A 119 -45.08 25.87 29.83
C SER A 119 -46.53 25.97 29.30
N ALA A 120 -47.19 24.82 29.13
CA ALA A 120 -48.50 24.55 29.74
C ALA A 120 -48.83 23.05 29.73
N ASP A 121 -49.41 22.62 30.85
CA ASP A 121 -49.83 21.29 31.28
C ASP A 121 -50.77 20.54 30.32
N THR A 122 -50.55 19.23 30.13
CA THR A 122 -51.60 18.20 30.30
C THR A 122 -51.04 16.79 30.10
N SER A 123 -51.38 15.95 31.07
CA SER A 123 -51.06 14.53 31.19
C SER A 123 -51.53 13.67 30.01
N ALA A 124 -50.66 12.83 29.41
CA ALA A 124 -51.05 11.51 28.87
C ALA A 124 -49.86 10.66 28.37
N GLN A 125 -49.81 9.44 28.90
CA GLN A 125 -49.38 8.17 28.28
C GLN A 125 -47.94 7.99 27.75
N ALA A 126 -47.27 7.05 28.43
CA ALA A 126 -46.12 6.32 27.92
C ALA A 126 -46.50 5.44 26.72
N ALA A 127 -45.82 5.65 25.59
CA ALA A 127 -45.66 4.64 24.54
C ALA A 127 -44.28 4.77 23.91
N ALA A 128 -43.54 3.67 23.94
CA ALA A 128 -42.16 3.53 23.52
C ALA A 128 -41.95 3.92 22.04
N ARG A 129 -40.96 4.79 21.81
CA ARG A 129 -40.45 5.12 20.47
C ARG A 129 -39.63 3.94 19.95
N ARG A 130 -40.10 3.27 18.89
CA ARG A 130 -39.25 2.45 18.02
C ARG A 130 -38.55 3.37 17.02
N SER A 131 -37.32 3.77 17.34
CA SER A 131 -36.37 4.27 16.36
C SER A 131 -35.95 3.11 15.45
N GLY A 132 -36.38 3.17 14.18
CA GLY A 132 -35.86 2.29 13.14
C GLY A 132 -34.37 2.57 12.94
N SER A 133 -33.53 1.75 13.57
CA SER A 133 -32.09 1.71 13.36
C SER A 133 -31.82 1.34 11.89
N ARG A 134 -31.06 2.18 11.18
CA ARG A 134 -30.46 1.79 9.89
C ARG A 134 -29.55 0.57 10.09
N PRO A 135 -29.46 -0.36 9.11
CA PRO A 135 -28.69 -1.57 9.27
C PRO A 135 -27.19 -1.25 9.28
N ARG A 136 -26.53 -1.57 10.40
CA ARG A 136 -25.08 -1.66 10.54
C ARG A 136 -24.58 -2.76 9.61
N VAL A 137 -23.85 -2.38 8.55
CA VAL A 137 -23.11 -3.32 7.73
C VAL A 137 -22.05 -3.95 8.63
N LYS A 138 -22.23 -5.23 8.98
CA LYS A 138 -21.23 -6.00 9.72
C LYS A 138 -20.07 -6.28 8.77
N THR A 139 -19.06 -5.43 8.77
CA THR A 139 -17.74 -5.86 8.33
C THR A 139 -17.27 -6.92 9.32
N SER A 140 -17.11 -8.13 8.83
CA SER A 140 -16.55 -9.24 9.60
C SER A 140 -15.18 -8.82 10.10
N GLU A 141 -15.02 -8.87 11.42
CA GLU A 141 -13.81 -8.63 12.16
C GLU A 141 -12.67 -9.56 11.71
N THR A 142 -11.94 -9.17 10.66
CA THR A 142 -10.62 -9.74 10.39
C THR A 142 -9.62 -9.01 11.27
N ARG A 143 -9.53 -9.49 12.51
CA ARG A 143 -8.37 -9.52 13.40
C ARG A 143 -7.16 -8.79 12.85
N SER A 144 -6.94 -7.59 13.38
CA SER A 144 -5.72 -6.79 13.29
C SER A 144 -4.47 -7.67 13.34
N HIS A 145 -3.89 -7.96 12.18
CA HIS A 145 -2.54 -8.49 12.09
C HIS A 145 -1.58 -7.32 12.01
N ARG A 146 -1.12 -6.93 13.19
CA ARG A 146 0.07 -6.12 13.46
C ARG A 146 1.11 -6.27 12.33
N TYR A 147 1.46 -5.17 11.70
CA TYR A 147 2.66 -5.08 10.86
C TYR A 147 3.90 -5.33 11.72
N GLY A 148 4.30 -6.60 11.80
CA GLY A 148 5.49 -7.06 12.50
C GLY A 148 6.75 -6.75 11.71
N ARG A 149 7.63 -5.95 12.32
CA ARG A 149 9.06 -5.85 12.01
C ARG A 149 9.66 -7.25 11.75
N ARG A 150 10.18 -7.53 10.55
CA ARG A 150 11.19 -8.58 10.38
C ARG A 150 12.57 -8.00 10.62
N ARG A 151 13.16 -8.28 11.80
CA ARG A 151 14.62 -8.22 12.03
C ARG A 151 15.15 -9.66 12.20
N LYS A 152 16.14 -9.96 11.35
CA LYS A 152 17.27 -10.93 11.37
C LYS A 152 17.26 -12.11 12.36
N GLY A 153 17.61 -13.30 11.83
CA GLY A 153 18.13 -14.43 12.60
C GLY A 153 18.97 -15.37 11.70
N ASN A 154 20.23 -15.57 12.09
CA ASN A 154 21.19 -16.54 11.56
C ASN A 154 20.64 -17.97 11.51
N ALA A 155 21.06 -18.75 10.52
CA ALA A 155 21.08 -20.21 10.61
C ALA A 155 22.44 -20.70 10.08
N LEU A 156 23.30 -21.10 11.02
CA LEU A 156 24.47 -21.92 10.79
C LEU A 156 24.02 -23.40 10.81
N GLY A 157 24.61 -24.20 9.92
CA GLY A 157 25.00 -25.59 10.18
C GLY A 157 23.91 -26.67 10.19
N GLY A 158 23.99 -27.58 9.22
CA GLY A 158 23.24 -28.84 9.24
C GLY A 158 23.52 -29.68 8.00
N ALA A 159 24.66 -30.35 7.98
CA ALA A 159 25.01 -31.36 6.98
C ALA A 159 24.14 -32.61 7.13
N CYS A 160 23.78 -33.26 6.02
CA CYS A 160 23.62 -34.70 5.97
C CYS A 160 24.06 -35.20 4.59
N ALA A 161 24.75 -36.34 4.61
CA ALA A 161 25.63 -36.85 3.57
C ALA A 161 25.01 -38.04 2.80
N SER A 162 25.65 -38.34 1.66
CA SER A 162 25.63 -39.62 0.91
C SER A 162 24.37 -39.85 0.04
N CYS A 163 24.44 -40.30 -1.21
CA CYS A 163 25.37 -41.21 -1.90
C CYS A 163 25.62 -40.73 -3.36
N GLN A 164 26.86 -40.54 -3.80
CA GLN A 164 27.69 -41.47 -4.60
C GLN A 164 27.12 -41.86 -5.99
N HIS A 165 27.81 -41.44 -7.07
CA HIS A 165 28.68 -42.28 -7.92
C HIS A 165 28.96 -41.59 -9.27
N GLY A 166 30.23 -41.58 -9.72
CA GLY A 166 30.57 -41.29 -11.11
C GLY A 166 31.86 -40.50 -11.36
N ARG A 167 33.02 -40.99 -10.90
CA ARG A 167 34.35 -40.51 -11.31
C ARG A 167 35.12 -41.71 -11.90
N GLN A 168 35.37 -41.72 -13.20
CA GLN A 168 36.39 -42.55 -13.86
C GLN A 168 37.31 -41.56 -14.61
N LYS A 169 38.53 -41.39 -14.11
CA LYS A 169 39.79 -42.07 -14.46
C LYS A 169 40.48 -41.43 -15.66
N SER A 170 41.63 -40.86 -15.33
CA SER A 170 42.75 -40.47 -16.16
C SER A 170 43.32 -41.64 -16.96
N GLU A 171 43.70 -41.39 -18.22
CA GLU A 171 44.78 -42.10 -18.88
C GLU A 171 45.62 -41.09 -19.69
N ALA A 172 46.93 -41.24 -19.54
CA ALA A 172 47.96 -40.56 -20.28
C ALA A 172 48.28 -41.35 -21.56
N GLN A 173 48.64 -40.67 -22.66
CA GLN A 173 49.77 -40.98 -23.55
C GLN A 173 49.67 -40.23 -24.90
N GLY A 174 50.78 -39.60 -25.28
CA GLY A 174 51.35 -39.65 -26.64
C GLY A 174 50.81 -38.71 -27.72
N ALA A 175 51.55 -37.63 -27.97
CA ALA A 175 52.15 -37.30 -29.28
C ALA A 175 53.17 -36.15 -29.09
#